data_AF-A0A519YWR7-F1
#
_entry.id   AF-A0A519YWR7-F1
#
_cell.length_a   1.000
_cell.length_b   1.000
_cell.length_c   1.000
_cell.angle_alpha   90.00
_cell.angle_beta   90.00
_cell.angle_gamma   90.00
#
_symmetry.space_group_name_H-M   'P 1'
#
loop_
_entity.id
_entity.type
_entity.pdbx_description
1 polymer ?
#
loop_
_entity_poly.entity_id
_entity_poly.type
_entity_poly.pdbx_seq_one_letter_code
_entity_poly.pdbx_strand_id
1 'polypeptide(L)'
;MSNPLALRTVHVTRYITPLREGGSLPALVEADDGFMYVVKFRGAGQGIKVLIAELLVGEIARVLGLRLPELVFCELDEAFGRTEPDEEIQDLLRASTGCNLALHFLSGASTFDPLVTTVEPHLASMVVWLDCLTLNVDRTARNTNMLLWHKELWLIDHGAALYVHHT
;
A
#
# COMPACT_ATOMS: atom_id res chain seq x y z
N MET A 1 -4.47 27.10 -7.05
CA MET A 1 -3.34 26.21 -6.73
C MET A 1 -3.93 24.86 -6.38
N SER A 2 -3.53 23.78 -7.06
CA SER A 2 -3.96 22.42 -6.71
C SER A 2 -3.44 22.08 -5.31
N ASN A 3 -4.28 21.49 -4.46
CA ASN A 3 -3.84 20.98 -3.17
C ASN A 3 -2.88 19.80 -3.45
N PRO A 4 -1.57 19.90 -3.11
CA PRO A 4 -0.61 18.84 -3.42
C PRO A 4 -0.90 17.54 -2.66
N LEU A 5 -1.82 17.56 -1.69
CA LEU A 5 -2.26 16.40 -0.89
C LEU A 5 -3.62 15.84 -1.32
N ALA A 6 -4.22 16.35 -2.41
CA ALA A 6 -5.48 15.81 -2.90
C ALA A 6 -5.25 14.46 -3.58
N LEU A 7 -5.64 13.38 -2.91
CA LEU A 7 -5.66 12.05 -3.49
C LEU A 7 -6.85 11.89 -4.43
N ARG A 8 -6.65 11.10 -5.49
CA ARG A 8 -7.75 10.70 -6.37
C ARG A 8 -8.62 9.67 -5.67
N THR A 9 -9.88 9.63 -6.08
CA THR A 9 -10.81 8.53 -5.79
C THR A 9 -11.09 7.80 -7.09
N VAL A 10 -11.00 6.47 -7.05
CA VAL A 10 -11.29 5.58 -8.18
C VAL A 10 -12.37 4.58 -7.79
N HIS A 11 -13.17 4.12 -8.75
CA HIS A 11 -14.18 3.10 -8.51
C HIS A 11 -13.66 1.74 -8.97
N VAL A 12 -13.67 0.76 -8.06
CA VAL A 12 -13.20 -0.58 -8.40
C VAL A 12 -14.21 -1.27 -9.33
N THR A 13 -13.75 -1.71 -10.49
CA THR A 13 -14.57 -2.35 -11.52
C THR A 13 -14.40 -3.86 -11.55
N ARG A 14 -13.22 -4.38 -11.19
CA ARG A 14 -12.94 -5.81 -11.23
C ARG A 14 -11.98 -6.28 -10.14
N TYR A 15 -12.35 -7.36 -9.46
CA TYR A 15 -11.47 -8.12 -8.57
C TYR A 15 -10.62 -9.07 -9.40
N ILE A 16 -9.29 -8.94 -9.36
CA ILE A 16 -8.40 -9.76 -10.18
C ILE A 16 -7.90 -10.96 -9.40
N THR A 17 -7.18 -10.74 -8.29
CA THR A 17 -6.63 -11.83 -7.50
C THR A 17 -6.27 -11.38 -6.08
N PRO A 18 -6.48 -12.23 -5.06
CA PRO A 18 -5.95 -11.98 -3.72
C PRO A 18 -4.42 -12.14 -3.72
N LEU A 19 -3.74 -11.20 -3.08
CA LEU A 19 -2.32 -11.31 -2.75
C LEU A 19 -2.25 -11.92 -1.35
N ARG A 20 -1.97 -13.23 -1.29
CA ARG A 20 -1.95 -14.01 -0.04
C ARG A 20 -0.68 -13.73 0.79
N GLU A 21 -0.45 -12.48 1.11
CA GLU A 21 0.67 -12.01 1.93
C GLU A 21 0.16 -11.59 3.31
N GLY A 22 0.60 -12.32 4.34
CA GLY A 22 0.29 -11.99 5.73
C GLY A 22 -1.21 -12.01 6.08
N GLY A 23 -1.56 -11.37 7.19
CA GLY A 23 -2.93 -11.34 7.73
C GLY A 23 -3.81 -10.20 7.20
N SER A 24 -3.31 -9.36 6.30
CA SER A 24 -4.05 -8.21 5.75
C SER A 24 -4.78 -8.53 4.44
N LEU A 25 -4.43 -9.64 3.78
CA LEU A 25 -5.03 -10.17 2.55
C LEU A 25 -5.33 -9.09 1.50
N PRO A 26 -4.34 -8.28 1.07
CA PRO A 26 -4.55 -7.29 0.02
C PRO A 26 -4.94 -7.96 -1.31
N ALA A 27 -5.46 -7.19 -2.25
CA ALA A 27 -5.83 -7.74 -3.56
C ALA A 27 -5.47 -6.82 -4.71
N LEU A 28 -5.17 -7.44 -5.85
CA LEU A 28 -5.05 -6.75 -7.12
C LEU A 28 -6.45 -6.52 -7.70
N VAL A 29 -6.73 -5.28 -8.09
CA VAL A 29 -8.00 -4.88 -8.69
C VAL A 29 -7.78 -3.98 -9.89
N GLU A 30 -8.80 -3.86 -10.74
CA GLU A 30 -8.89 -2.86 -11.80
C GLU A 30 -9.92 -1.80 -11.41
N ALA A 31 -9.68 -0.55 -11.78
CA ALA A 31 -10.60 0.55 -11.55
C ALA A 31 -11.17 1.15 -12.84
N ASP A 32 -12.07 2.11 -12.70
CA ASP A 32 -12.78 2.80 -13.77
C ASP A 32 -11.89 3.69 -14.66
N ASP A 33 -10.71 4.05 -14.19
CA ASP A 33 -9.68 4.75 -14.95
C ASP A 33 -8.80 3.83 -15.82
N GLY A 34 -9.04 2.51 -15.79
CA GLY A 34 -8.32 1.51 -16.58
C GLY A 34 -6.96 1.12 -16.01
N PHE A 35 -6.59 1.60 -14.81
CA PHE A 35 -5.38 1.16 -14.12
C PHE A 35 -5.65 0.02 -13.13
N MET A 36 -4.56 -0.64 -12.74
CA MET A 36 -4.59 -1.66 -11.70
C MET A 36 -4.01 -1.13 -10.39
N TYR A 37 -4.58 -1.60 -9.29
CA TYR A 37 -4.23 -1.17 -7.94
C TYR A 37 -4.12 -2.36 -6.99
N VAL A 38 -3.22 -2.26 -6.01
CA VAL A 38 -3.20 -3.11 -4.83
C VAL A 38 -4.05 -2.44 -3.76
N VAL A 39 -5.22 -3.01 -3.48
CA VAL A 39 -6.14 -2.52 -2.47
C VAL A 39 -5.76 -3.07 -1.10
N LYS A 40 -5.72 -2.17 -0.11
CA LYS A 40 -5.68 -2.50 1.31
C LYS A 40 -7.07 -2.30 1.90
N PHE A 41 -7.68 -3.40 2.32
CA PHE A 41 -9.06 -3.45 2.77
C PHE A 41 -9.23 -2.87 4.17
N ARG A 42 -10.22 -1.99 4.37
CA ARG A 42 -10.56 -1.43 5.68
C ARG A 42 -11.16 -2.45 6.65
N GLY A 43 -11.78 -3.49 6.12
CA GLY A 43 -12.36 -4.60 6.88
C GLY A 43 -11.31 -5.62 7.35
N ALA A 44 -10.03 -5.46 6.97
CA ALA A 44 -8.97 -6.35 7.44
C ALA A 44 -8.83 -6.27 8.96
N GLY A 45 -8.43 -7.38 9.60
CA GLY A 45 -8.32 -7.48 11.06
C GLY A 45 -7.37 -6.47 11.70
N GLN A 46 -6.44 -5.90 10.92
CA GLN A 46 -5.55 -4.82 11.32
C GLN A 46 -6.26 -3.46 11.49
N GLY A 47 -7.40 -3.29 10.81
CA GLY A 47 -8.29 -2.13 10.92
C GLY A 47 -7.81 -0.86 10.21
N ILE A 48 -8.68 0.16 10.26
CA ILE A 48 -8.49 1.45 9.56
C ILE A 48 -7.21 2.18 9.97
N LYS A 49 -6.74 1.99 11.22
CA LYS A 49 -5.52 2.66 11.73
C LYS A 49 -4.29 2.36 10.86
N VAL A 50 -4.16 1.14 10.35
CA VAL A 50 -3.08 0.74 9.43
C VAL A 50 -3.19 1.45 8.09
N LEU A 51 -4.41 1.65 7.57
CA LEU A 51 -4.62 2.44 6.35
C LEU A 51 -4.25 3.92 6.56
N ILE A 52 -4.55 4.47 7.74
CA ILE A 52 -4.15 5.84 8.08
C ILE A 52 -2.63 5.96 8.19
N ALA A 53 -1.95 4.97 8.79
CA ALA A 53 -0.49 4.94 8.84
C ALA A 53 0.11 4.90 7.43
N GLU A 54 -0.41 4.02 6.55
CA GLU A 54 -0.03 3.94 5.14
C GLU A 54 -0.15 5.30 4.44
N LEU A 55 -1.32 5.93 4.59
CA LEU A 55 -1.62 7.24 4.00
C LEU A 55 -0.65 8.32 4.49
N LEU A 56 -0.51 8.47 5.81
CA LEU A 56 0.31 9.54 6.38
C LEU A 56 1.79 9.37 6.05
N VAL A 57 2.32 8.16 6.22
CA VAL A 57 3.74 7.90 5.97
C VAL A 57 4.05 7.93 4.48
N GLY A 58 3.16 7.43 3.62
CA GLY A 58 3.30 7.54 2.17
C GLY A 58 3.33 8.99 1.70
N GLU A 59 2.47 9.86 2.22
CA GLU A 59 2.49 11.28 1.87
C GLU A 59 3.70 12.03 2.44
N ILE A 60 4.19 11.67 3.63
CA ILE A 60 5.47 12.19 4.15
C ILE A 60 6.60 11.77 3.21
N ALA A 61 6.68 10.49 2.84
CA ALA A 61 7.69 9.98 1.92
C ALA A 61 7.65 10.72 0.57
N ARG A 62 6.45 10.96 0.03
CA ARG A 62 6.24 11.72 -1.20
C ARG A 62 6.78 13.14 -1.11
N VAL A 63 6.50 13.84 -0.01
CA VAL A 63 6.99 15.21 0.24
C VAL A 63 8.52 15.25 0.37
N LEU A 64 9.13 14.20 0.92
CA LEU A 64 10.58 14.04 1.01
C LEU A 64 11.25 13.67 -0.33
N GLY A 65 10.46 13.46 -1.40
CA GLY A 65 10.96 13.05 -2.71
C GLY A 65 11.33 11.57 -2.80
N LEU A 66 10.93 10.76 -1.82
CA LEU A 66 11.04 9.30 -1.90
C LEU A 66 9.96 8.77 -2.84
N ARG A 67 10.28 7.70 -3.56
CA ARG A 67 9.36 7.10 -4.53
C ARG A 67 8.46 6.10 -3.83
N LEU A 68 7.16 6.21 -4.08
CA LEU A 68 6.13 5.26 -3.68
C LEU A 68 5.12 5.16 -4.83
N PRO A 69 4.42 4.02 -4.99
CA PRO A 69 3.30 3.97 -5.90
C PRO A 69 2.25 5.03 -5.50
N GLU A 70 1.52 5.56 -6.49
CA GLU A 70 0.48 6.54 -6.22
C GLU A 70 -0.56 5.97 -5.25
N LEU A 71 -0.84 6.71 -4.18
CA LEU A 71 -1.95 6.42 -3.27
C LEU A 71 -3.25 6.95 -3.87
N VAL A 72 -4.31 6.15 -3.78
CA VAL A 72 -5.67 6.54 -4.15
C VAL A 72 -6.67 6.05 -3.12
N PHE A 73 -7.77 6.77 -2.96
CA PHE A 73 -8.96 6.16 -2.38
C PHE A 73 -9.62 5.27 -3.42
N CYS A 74 -10.06 4.09 -3.02
CA CYS A 74 -10.79 3.19 -3.92
C CYS A 74 -12.14 2.82 -3.32
N GLU A 75 -13.21 3.07 -4.09
CA GLU A 75 -14.57 2.75 -3.69
C GLU A 75 -14.95 1.34 -4.17
N LEU A 76 -15.35 0.49 -3.23
CA LEU A 76 -15.78 -0.89 -3.49
C LEU A 76 -17.31 -0.99 -3.43
N ASP A 77 -17.91 -1.57 -4.46
CA ASP A 77 -19.36 -1.84 -4.48
C ASP A 77 -19.74 -3.02 -3.58
N GLU A 78 -20.98 -3.05 -3.08
CA GLU A 78 -21.53 -4.18 -2.30
C GLU A 78 -21.53 -5.52 -3.07
N ALA A 79 -21.53 -5.46 -4.40
CA ALA A 79 -21.45 -6.64 -5.25
C ALA A 79 -20.02 -7.18 -5.42
N PHE A 80 -19.01 -6.44 -4.96
CA PHE A 80 -17.63 -6.83 -5.08
C PHE A 80 -17.33 -8.10 -4.27
N GLY A 81 -16.53 -9.02 -4.84
CA GLY A 81 -16.14 -10.24 -4.14
C GLY A 81 -17.19 -11.35 -4.08
N ARG A 82 -18.39 -11.18 -4.65
CA ARG A 82 -19.45 -12.22 -4.65
C ARG A 82 -19.03 -13.54 -5.32
N THR A 83 -18.04 -13.51 -6.19
CA THR A 83 -17.52 -14.68 -6.91
C THR A 83 -16.27 -15.27 -6.26
N GLU A 84 -15.76 -14.69 -5.18
CA GLU A 84 -14.60 -15.23 -4.44
C GLU A 84 -15.02 -16.55 -3.79
N PRO A 85 -14.35 -17.69 -4.05
CA PRO A 85 -14.70 -18.96 -3.42
C PRO A 85 -14.35 -19.06 -1.94
N ASP A 86 -13.41 -18.25 -1.44
CA ASP A 86 -12.93 -18.28 -0.06
C ASP A 86 -13.84 -17.46 0.88
N GLU A 87 -14.45 -18.11 1.87
CA GLU A 87 -15.42 -17.50 2.78
C GLU A 87 -14.80 -16.39 3.65
N GLU A 88 -13.55 -16.56 4.09
CA GLU A 88 -12.84 -15.55 4.89
C GLU A 88 -12.60 -14.28 4.07
N ILE A 89 -12.23 -14.44 2.80
CA ILE A 89 -12.04 -13.31 1.88
C ILE A 89 -13.41 -12.69 1.53
N GLN A 90 -14.47 -13.46 1.35
CA GLN A 90 -15.81 -12.89 1.13
C GLN A 90 -16.24 -11.97 2.27
N ASP A 91 -16.05 -12.41 3.52
CA ASP A 91 -16.42 -11.61 4.69
C ASP A 91 -15.56 -10.35 4.81
N LEU A 92 -14.26 -10.45 4.52
CA LEU A 92 -13.36 -9.31 4.39
C LEU A 92 -13.87 -8.29 3.37
N LEU A 93 -14.24 -8.74 2.17
CA LEU A 93 -14.71 -7.88 1.08
C LEU A 93 -16.05 -7.21 1.45
N ARG A 94 -16.99 -7.95 2.04
CA ARG A 94 -18.27 -7.38 2.53
C ARG A 94 -18.02 -6.30 3.58
N ALA A 95 -17.15 -6.58 4.56
CA ALA A 95 -16.77 -5.62 5.60
C ALA A 95 -16.02 -4.39 5.05
N SER A 96 -15.57 -4.47 3.81
CA SER A 96 -14.80 -3.41 3.15
C SER A 96 -15.60 -2.58 2.14
N THR A 97 -16.84 -2.93 1.83
CA THR A 97 -17.76 -2.15 0.95
C THR A 97 -17.64 -0.64 1.18
N GLY A 98 -17.34 0.15 0.15
CA GLY A 98 -17.14 1.60 0.08
C GLY A 98 -15.66 2.03 0.07
N CYS A 99 -15.32 3.17 0.68
CA CYS A 99 -13.97 3.75 0.68
C CYS A 99 -12.89 2.89 1.36
N ASN A 100 -11.86 2.53 0.60
CA ASN A 100 -10.64 1.87 1.03
C ASN A 100 -9.41 2.66 0.53
N LEU A 101 -8.21 2.17 0.84
CA LEU A 101 -6.96 2.74 0.34
C LEU A 101 -6.31 1.78 -0.64
N ALA A 102 -5.76 2.29 -1.73
CA ALA A 102 -5.03 1.49 -2.69
C ALA A 102 -3.76 2.17 -3.19
N LEU A 103 -2.84 1.35 -3.65
CA LEU A 103 -1.58 1.77 -4.27
C LEU A 103 -1.58 1.36 -5.74
N HIS A 104 -1.11 2.25 -6.62
CA HIS A 104 -0.95 1.91 -8.03
C HIS A 104 -0.08 0.66 -8.19
N PHE A 105 -0.50 -0.28 -9.02
CA PHE A 105 0.25 -1.51 -9.23
C PHE A 105 1.42 -1.28 -10.20
N LEU A 106 2.65 -1.39 -9.68
CA LEU A 106 3.87 -1.24 -10.48
C LEU A 106 4.16 -2.51 -11.29
N SER A 107 3.55 -2.62 -12.47
CA SER A 107 3.75 -3.78 -13.35
C SER A 107 5.24 -3.95 -13.71
N GLY A 108 5.74 -5.18 -13.53
CA GLY A 108 7.14 -5.53 -13.79
C GLY A 108 8.12 -5.09 -12.70
N ALA A 109 7.64 -4.57 -11.57
CA ALA A 109 8.48 -4.37 -10.40
C ALA A 109 8.92 -5.71 -9.80
N SER A 110 10.11 -5.73 -9.20
CA SER A 110 10.63 -6.87 -8.44
C SER A 110 10.90 -6.47 -7.00
N THR A 111 10.89 -7.42 -6.07
CA THR A 111 11.32 -7.18 -4.69
C THR A 111 12.75 -6.65 -4.66
N PHE A 112 13.00 -5.65 -3.82
CA PHE A 112 14.36 -5.15 -3.57
C PHE A 112 15.16 -6.18 -2.76
N ASP A 113 16.34 -6.53 -3.27
CA ASP A 113 17.31 -7.40 -2.60
C ASP A 113 18.59 -6.62 -2.28
N PRO A 114 18.92 -6.40 -0.99
CA PRO A 114 20.09 -5.66 -0.56
C PRO A 114 21.42 -6.38 -0.85
N LEU A 115 21.41 -7.68 -1.13
CA LEU A 115 22.63 -8.45 -1.43
C LEU A 115 23.16 -8.20 -2.84
N VAL A 116 22.27 -7.78 -3.75
CA VAL A 116 22.60 -7.60 -5.18
C VAL A 116 22.34 -6.19 -5.69
N THR A 117 21.77 -5.31 -4.86
CA THR A 117 21.40 -3.95 -5.24
C THR A 117 22.18 -2.92 -4.44
N THR A 118 22.88 -2.03 -5.13
CA THR A 118 23.52 -0.86 -4.52
C THR A 118 22.55 0.32 -4.52
N VAL A 119 22.32 0.90 -3.35
CA VAL A 119 21.52 2.11 -3.17
C VAL A 119 22.47 3.27 -2.87
N GLU A 120 22.15 4.45 -3.40
CA GLU A 120 22.91 5.66 -3.12
C GLU A 120 22.86 5.97 -1.60
N PRO A 121 24.00 6.30 -0.95
CA PRO A 121 24.07 6.45 0.51
C PRO A 121 23.09 7.46 1.12
N HIS A 122 22.84 8.59 0.46
CA HIS A 122 21.89 9.60 0.94
C HIS A 122 20.45 9.09 0.85
N LEU A 123 20.05 8.46 -0.25
CA LEU A 123 18.75 7.80 -0.38
C LEU A 123 18.55 6.74 0.72
N ALA A 124 19.52 5.86 0.94
CA ALA A 124 19.46 4.86 2.00
C ALA A 124 19.29 5.52 3.39
N SER A 125 20.02 6.61 3.65
CA SER A 125 19.93 7.36 4.90
C SER A 125 18.56 8.02 5.09
N MET A 126 17.95 8.53 4.01
CA MET A 126 16.61 9.13 4.04
C MET A 126 15.53 8.09 4.34
N VAL A 127 15.64 6.87 3.82
CA VAL A 127 14.71 5.77 4.14
C VAL A 127 14.82 5.41 5.63
N VAL A 128 16.03 5.22 6.15
CA VAL A 128 16.24 4.94 7.58
C VAL A 128 15.71 6.08 8.44
N TRP A 129 15.96 7.33 8.06
CA TRP A 129 15.45 8.49 8.77
C TRP A 129 13.91 8.53 8.81
N LEU A 130 13.24 8.23 7.68
CA LEU A 130 11.78 8.14 7.60
C LEU A 130 11.25 7.06 8.55
N ASP A 131 11.84 5.86 8.53
CA ASP A 131 11.41 4.77 9.41
C ASP A 131 11.62 5.12 10.88
N CYS A 132 12.73 5.78 11.24
CA CYS A 132 12.95 6.29 12.60
C CYS A 132 11.93 7.35 13.02
N LEU A 133 11.63 8.32 12.14
CA LEU A 133 10.66 9.38 12.42
C LEU A 133 9.25 8.81 12.65
N THR A 134 8.87 7.84 11.84
CA THR A 134 7.52 7.26 11.81
C THR A 134 7.41 6.03 12.69
N LEU A 135 8.49 5.61 13.35
CA LEU A 135 8.56 4.39 14.14
C LEU A 135 8.12 3.15 13.34
N ASN A 136 8.52 3.06 12.07
CA ASN A 136 8.22 1.92 11.22
C ASN A 136 9.12 0.74 11.58
N VAL A 137 8.55 -0.26 12.24
CA VAL A 137 9.29 -1.44 12.72
C VAL A 137 9.33 -2.59 11.72
N ASP A 138 8.53 -2.51 10.65
CA ASP A 138 8.35 -3.63 9.72
C ASP A 138 9.40 -3.64 8.60
N ARG A 139 10.03 -2.50 8.31
CA ARG A 139 11.14 -2.42 7.36
C ARG A 139 12.41 -3.00 7.98
N THR A 140 12.73 -4.24 7.61
CA THR A 140 13.88 -4.99 8.11
C THR A 140 14.73 -5.54 6.98
N ALA A 141 15.92 -6.07 7.31
CA ALA A 141 16.78 -6.73 6.32
C ALA A 141 16.14 -7.99 5.68
N ARG A 142 15.12 -8.58 6.31
CA ARG A 142 14.40 -9.76 5.81
C ARG A 142 13.07 -9.41 5.16
N ASN A 143 12.46 -8.30 5.58
CA ASN A 143 11.26 -7.75 4.99
C ASN A 143 11.52 -6.29 4.61
N THR A 144 12.03 -6.07 3.40
CA THR A 144 12.51 -4.74 3.01
C THR A 144 11.36 -3.79 2.70
N ASN A 145 10.14 -4.29 2.43
CA ASN A 145 9.00 -3.52 1.94
C ASN A 145 9.39 -2.51 0.85
N MET A 146 10.29 -2.93 -0.04
CA MET A 146 10.81 -2.10 -1.13
C MET A 146 10.75 -2.88 -2.43
N LEU A 147 10.49 -2.14 -3.51
CA LEU A 147 10.49 -2.65 -4.87
C LEU A 147 11.60 -1.98 -5.67
N LEU A 148 12.12 -2.70 -6.66
CA LEU A 148 12.85 -2.14 -7.78
C LEU A 148 11.91 -2.06 -8.97
N TRP A 149 11.73 -0.84 -9.49
CA TRP A 149 10.95 -0.59 -10.69
C TRP A 149 11.70 0.38 -11.58
N HIS A 150 11.92 -0.01 -12.83
CA HIS A 150 12.77 0.74 -13.78
C HIS A 150 14.17 1.12 -13.23
N LYS A 151 14.78 0.23 -12.42
CA LYS A 151 16.07 0.43 -11.73
C LYS A 151 16.07 1.50 -10.64
N GLU A 152 14.91 1.93 -10.20
CA GLU A 152 14.75 2.87 -9.10
C GLU A 152 14.16 2.14 -7.89
N LEU A 153 14.49 2.63 -6.69
CA LEU A 153 13.97 2.11 -5.43
C LEU A 153 12.62 2.75 -5.13
N TRP A 154 11.63 1.93 -4.81
CA TRP A 154 10.27 2.34 -4.46
C TRP A 154 9.89 1.77 -3.10
N LEU A 155 9.37 2.61 -2.22
CA LEU A 155 8.88 2.21 -0.91
C LEU A 155 7.43 1.75 -1.01
N ILE A 156 7.12 0.67 -0.30
CA ILE A 156 5.77 0.19 -0.08
C ILE A 156 5.58 -0.11 1.41
N ASP A 157 4.34 -0.40 1.77
CA ASP A 157 3.90 -0.96 3.03
C ASP A 157 4.44 -0.27 4.28
N HIS A 158 3.77 0.83 4.62
CA HIS A 158 4.01 1.65 5.80
C HIS A 158 2.95 1.44 6.89
N GLY A 159 2.05 0.46 6.71
CA GLY A 159 0.91 0.25 7.59
C GLY A 159 1.27 -0.09 9.05
N ALA A 160 2.47 -0.64 9.29
CA ALA A 160 2.99 -0.94 10.61
C ALA A 160 3.71 0.24 11.29
N ALA A 161 3.79 1.39 10.64
CA ALA A 161 4.33 2.61 11.22
C ALA A 161 3.36 3.28 12.20
N LEU A 162 3.86 4.25 12.96
CA LEU A 162 3.09 5.04 13.93
C LEU A 162 2.40 4.19 15.01
N TYR A 163 2.93 2.99 15.30
CA TYR A 163 2.27 1.99 16.15
C TYR A 163 1.98 2.48 17.59
N VAL A 164 2.75 3.44 18.10
CA VAL A 164 2.56 4.03 19.44
C VAL A 164 1.37 4.99 19.51
N HIS A 165 0.90 5.52 18.37
CA HIS A 165 -0.20 6.48 18.30
C HIS A 165 -1.59 5.80 18.28
N HIS A 166 -1.67 4.51 18.61
CA HIS A 166 -2.89 3.72 18.52
C HIS A 166 -3.67 3.57 19.85
N THR A 167 -3.34 4.34 20.88
CA THR A 167 -4.05 4.30 22.18
C THR A 167 -5.40 5.01 22.17
#